data_AF-A0A7S0CQH5-F1
#
_entry.id   AF-A0A7S0CQH5-F1
#
_cell.length_a   1.000
_cell.length_b   1.000
_cell.length_c   1.000
_cell.angle_alpha   90.00
_cell.angle_beta   90.00
_cell.angle_gamma   90.00
#
_symmetry.space_group_name_H-M   'P 1'
#
loop_
_entity.id
_entity.type
_entity.pdbx_description
1 polymer ?
#
loop_
_entity_poly.entity_id
_entity_poly.type
_entity_poly.pdbx_seq_one_letter_code
_entity_poly.pdbx_strand_id
1 'polypeptide(L)'
;DPQAAGMSLPPLPEGHERILGDVTLPDGPSGGYIPGDSSFAALDALADRFNLAAFATRGSPAPTPRDILTHGASTSSSILRLSPEAAAKSSKMRPALARLVSDASLASSETDATLAKLCRETHKRPELRDELVLSALALARRGAFGDGGEDDPSFSNRAWDIVHCVCAAVAPTETFAPFVGEYLAECNAAAMPSTSSDAAQTDKKPPPAFVRLVANAAAAHKKATKVGQRRHPLTPEHFQALRSDTRLTTHVYFLDETFEELPFDALTTVADATPSVAGTIRLREYATFGLFADAADENSAD
;
A
#
# COMPACT_ATOMS: atom_id res chain seq x y z
N ASP A 1 -0.16 -1.74 -44.14
CA ASP A 1 -1.04 -2.52 -43.25
C ASP A 1 -0.21 -3.54 -42.47
N PRO A 2 0.21 -3.24 -41.23
CA PRO A 2 0.76 -4.24 -40.33
C PRO A 2 -0.21 -4.58 -39.20
N GLN A 3 -0.30 -5.88 -38.95
CA GLN A 3 -1.21 -6.56 -38.05
C GLN A 3 -0.96 -6.23 -36.57
N ALA A 4 -2.05 -6.15 -35.83
CA ALA A 4 -2.12 -6.03 -34.39
C ALA A 4 -1.47 -7.23 -33.68
N ALA A 5 -0.35 -6.99 -32.99
CA ALA A 5 0.23 -7.93 -32.04
C ALA A 5 -0.56 -7.85 -30.72
N GLY A 6 -1.57 -8.70 -30.59
CA GLY A 6 -2.24 -8.97 -29.31
C GLY A 6 -1.29 -9.70 -28.37
N MET A 7 -0.96 -9.08 -27.23
CA MET A 7 -0.23 -9.73 -26.15
C MET A 7 -1.08 -10.86 -25.55
N SER A 8 -0.84 -12.09 -25.98
CA SER A 8 -1.35 -13.29 -25.29
C SER A 8 -0.45 -13.56 -24.09
N LEU A 9 -0.97 -13.36 -22.88
CA LEU A 9 -0.31 -13.78 -21.65
C LEU A 9 -0.30 -15.32 -21.58
N PRO A 10 0.79 -15.95 -21.10
CA PRO A 10 0.79 -17.39 -20.84
C PRO A 10 -0.21 -17.72 -19.71
N PRO A 11 -0.86 -18.89 -19.73
CA PRO A 11 -1.75 -19.31 -18.67
C PRO A 11 -0.99 -19.42 -17.35
N LEU A 12 -1.61 -18.96 -16.27
CA LEU A 12 -1.08 -19.11 -14.91
C LEU A 12 -0.91 -20.62 -14.59
N PRO A 13 0.13 -21.02 -13.85
CA PRO A 13 0.25 -22.38 -13.36
C PRO A 13 -0.99 -22.74 -12.53
N GLU A 14 -1.71 -23.79 -12.95
CA GLU A 14 -2.80 -24.38 -12.15
C GLU A 14 -2.21 -25.04 -10.91
N GLY A 15 -2.23 -24.32 -9.79
CA GLY A 15 -1.76 -24.82 -8.51
C GLY A 15 -1.87 -23.76 -7.41
N HIS A 16 -2.81 -23.96 -6.50
CA HIS A 16 -3.18 -23.12 -5.35
C HIS A 16 -4.27 -22.05 -5.56
N GLU A 17 -5.37 -22.41 -6.23
CA GLU A 17 -6.67 -21.86 -5.84
C GLU A 17 -7.08 -22.47 -4.48
N ARG A 18 -6.49 -21.96 -3.39
CA ARG A 18 -7.10 -22.12 -2.06
C ARG A 18 -8.31 -21.20 -2.01
N ILE A 19 -9.44 -21.72 -2.51
CA ILE A 19 -10.78 -21.21 -2.24
C ILE A 19 -11.02 -21.39 -0.73
N LEU A 20 -11.80 -20.47 -0.14
CA LEU A 20 -12.17 -20.33 1.29
C LEU A 20 -12.52 -21.62 2.08
N GLY A 21 -12.52 -22.81 1.48
CA GLY A 21 -12.93 -24.08 2.09
C GLY A 21 -11.83 -25.03 2.56
N ASP A 22 -10.53 -24.73 2.40
CA ASP A 22 -9.46 -25.65 2.87
C ASP A 22 -8.68 -25.12 4.09
N VAL A 23 -9.17 -24.04 4.71
CA VAL A 23 -8.73 -23.64 6.04
C VAL A 23 -9.75 -24.19 7.02
N THR A 24 -9.38 -25.28 7.72
CA THR A 24 -10.06 -25.65 8.95
C THR A 24 -9.97 -24.45 9.88
N LEU A 25 -11.08 -23.77 10.14
CA LEU A 25 -11.15 -22.80 11.22
C LEU A 25 -10.77 -23.54 12.50
N PRO A 26 -9.74 -23.11 13.26
CA PRO A 26 -9.56 -23.63 14.59
C PRO A 26 -10.78 -23.21 15.43
N ASP A 27 -11.67 -24.18 15.68
CA ASP A 27 -12.75 -24.06 16.66
C ASP A 27 -12.10 -23.91 18.06
N GLY A 28 -12.20 -22.71 18.65
CA GLY A 28 -11.94 -22.49 20.08
C GLY A 28 -10.79 -21.52 20.42
N PRO A 29 -10.71 -21.06 21.68
CA PRO A 29 -9.90 -19.92 22.11
C PRO A 29 -8.44 -20.32 22.33
N SER A 30 -7.79 -20.79 21.28
CA SER A 30 -6.33 -20.95 21.20
C SER A 30 -5.69 -19.97 20.21
N GLY A 31 -6.46 -19.00 19.70
CA GLY A 31 -5.99 -17.95 18.82
C GLY A 31 -5.17 -16.92 19.57
N GLY A 32 -3.84 -17.00 19.46
CA GLY A 32 -2.97 -15.91 19.86
C GLY A 32 -3.38 -14.61 19.19
N TYR A 33 -3.21 -13.49 19.89
CA TYR A 33 -3.46 -12.16 19.36
C TYR A 33 -2.67 -11.95 18.06
N ILE A 34 -3.37 -11.68 16.95
CA ILE A 34 -2.76 -11.24 15.70
C ILE A 34 -2.87 -9.71 15.64
N PRO A 35 -1.75 -8.98 15.51
CA PRO A 35 -1.79 -7.53 15.36
C PRO A 35 -2.66 -7.09 14.19
N GLY A 36 -3.56 -6.15 14.46
CA GLY A 36 -4.55 -5.61 13.53
C GLY A 36 -5.94 -6.20 13.76
N ASP A 37 -6.09 -7.27 14.54
CA ASP A 37 -7.36 -7.97 14.76
C ASP A 37 -8.39 -7.09 15.46
N SER A 38 -7.95 -6.23 16.38
CA SER A 38 -8.85 -5.35 17.11
C SER A 38 -9.48 -4.28 16.22
N SER A 39 -8.79 -3.91 15.14
CA SER A 39 -9.23 -2.91 14.17
C SER A 39 -10.37 -3.43 13.26
N PHE A 40 -10.52 -4.75 13.07
CA PHE A 40 -11.54 -5.30 12.17
C PHE A 40 -12.97 -5.16 12.68
N ALA A 41 -13.18 -5.04 13.99
CA ALA A 41 -14.53 -4.82 14.54
C ALA A 41 -15.16 -3.54 13.97
N ALA A 42 -14.35 -2.54 13.64
CA ALA A 42 -14.82 -1.31 12.99
C ALA A 42 -15.29 -1.55 11.53
N LEU A 43 -14.81 -2.60 10.85
CA LEU A 43 -15.23 -2.92 9.50
C LEU A 43 -16.58 -3.60 9.41
N ASP A 44 -17.06 -4.24 10.48
CA ASP A 44 -18.40 -4.84 10.51
C ASP A 44 -19.49 -3.77 10.32
N ALA A 45 -19.26 -2.55 10.81
CA ALA A 45 -20.12 -1.40 10.56
C ALA A 45 -20.13 -0.94 9.09
N LEU A 46 -19.15 -1.38 8.29
CA LEU A 46 -19.01 -1.09 6.85
C LEU A 46 -19.32 -2.30 5.97
N ALA A 47 -19.92 -3.36 6.53
CA ALA A 47 -20.16 -4.62 5.83
C ALA A 47 -20.94 -4.46 4.50
N ASP A 48 -21.82 -3.47 4.40
CA ASP A 48 -22.58 -3.14 3.18
C ASP A 48 -21.70 -2.65 2.02
N ARG A 49 -20.52 -2.13 2.33
CA ARG A 49 -19.49 -1.70 1.36
C ARG A 49 -18.66 -2.85 0.83
N PHE A 50 -18.66 -4.01 1.49
CA PHE A 50 -17.90 -5.19 1.07
C PHE A 50 -18.69 -6.05 0.08
N ASN A 51 -17.98 -6.71 -0.82
CA ASN A 51 -18.57 -7.65 -1.78
C ASN A 51 -18.74 -9.04 -1.16
N LEU A 52 -19.39 -9.12 0.02
CA LEU A 52 -19.49 -10.36 0.81
C LEU A 52 -20.05 -11.54 0.01
N ALA A 53 -21.01 -11.28 -0.88
CA ALA A 53 -21.62 -12.30 -1.72
C ALA A 53 -20.61 -13.01 -2.64
N ALA A 54 -19.57 -12.32 -3.12
CA ALA A 54 -18.55 -12.92 -3.98
C ALA A 54 -17.62 -13.89 -3.24
N PHE A 55 -17.61 -13.85 -1.90
CA PHE A 55 -16.80 -14.69 -1.04
C PHE A 55 -17.63 -15.71 -0.26
N ALA A 56 -18.95 -15.75 -0.48
CA ALA A 56 -19.83 -16.68 0.21
C ALA A 56 -19.69 -18.09 -0.36
N THR A 57 -19.49 -19.08 0.51
CA THR A 57 -19.48 -20.50 0.16
C THR A 57 -20.78 -21.17 0.57
N ARG A 58 -21.30 -22.06 -0.29
CA ARG A 58 -22.56 -22.75 -0.02
C ARG A 58 -22.41 -23.68 1.18
N GLY A 59 -23.24 -23.47 2.20
CA GLY A 59 -23.23 -24.29 3.42
C GLY A 59 -22.27 -23.81 4.50
N SER A 60 -21.60 -22.67 4.31
CA SER A 60 -20.78 -22.01 5.32
C SER A 60 -21.51 -20.79 5.92
N PRO A 61 -21.10 -20.30 7.10
CA PRO A 61 -21.56 -19.01 7.61
C PRO A 61 -21.34 -17.87 6.60
N ALA A 62 -22.16 -16.83 6.69
CA ALA A 62 -21.98 -15.65 5.84
C ALA A 62 -20.60 -15.02 6.13
N PRO A 63 -19.82 -14.69 5.09
CA PRO A 63 -18.49 -14.11 5.30
C PRO A 63 -18.62 -12.70 5.89
N THR A 64 -17.65 -12.36 6.73
CA THR A 64 -17.47 -11.02 7.31
C THR A 64 -16.38 -10.24 6.56
N PRO A 65 -16.31 -8.90 6.71
CA PRO A 65 -15.18 -8.11 6.21
C PRO A 65 -13.82 -8.64 6.66
N ARG A 66 -13.71 -9.13 7.91
CA ARG A 66 -12.50 -9.75 8.45
C ARG A 66 -12.09 -11.00 7.66
N ASP A 67 -13.05 -11.85 7.31
CA ASP A 67 -12.79 -13.08 6.55
C ASP A 67 -12.24 -12.76 5.16
N ILE A 68 -12.77 -11.72 4.51
CA ILE A 68 -12.26 -11.27 3.20
C ILE A 68 -10.82 -10.77 3.30
N LEU A 69 -10.48 -9.99 4.32
CA LEU A 69 -9.14 -9.43 4.45
C LEU A 69 -8.12 -10.44 4.99
N THR A 70 -8.58 -11.50 5.66
CA THR A 70 -7.70 -12.57 6.17
C THR A 70 -7.51 -13.69 5.15
N HIS A 71 -8.58 -14.09 4.46
CA HIS A 71 -8.59 -15.27 3.59
C HIS A 71 -8.89 -14.93 2.11
N GLY A 72 -9.50 -13.78 1.83
CA GLY A 72 -9.89 -13.37 0.48
C GLY A 72 -8.75 -12.85 -0.39
N ALA A 73 -7.51 -12.75 0.12
CA ALA A 73 -6.35 -12.32 -0.65
C ALA A 73 -6.05 -13.22 -1.87
N SER A 74 -6.53 -14.47 -1.88
CA SER A 74 -6.34 -15.43 -2.97
C SER A 74 -7.39 -15.37 -4.09
N THR A 75 -8.52 -14.68 -3.89
CA THR A 75 -9.59 -14.67 -4.90
C THR A 75 -9.25 -13.71 -6.05
N SER A 76 -10.04 -13.65 -7.13
CA SER A 76 -9.95 -12.64 -8.20
C SER A 76 -11.12 -11.62 -8.22
N SER A 77 -12.07 -11.73 -7.28
CA SER A 77 -13.20 -10.80 -7.07
C SER A 77 -12.86 -9.55 -6.25
N SER A 78 -13.47 -8.39 -6.51
CA SER A 78 -13.19 -7.18 -5.71
C SER A 78 -13.56 -7.35 -4.23
N ILE A 79 -12.75 -6.79 -3.32
CA ILE A 79 -13.01 -6.78 -1.87
C ILE A 79 -14.24 -5.92 -1.58
N LEU A 80 -14.27 -4.73 -2.18
CA LEU A 80 -15.36 -3.79 -2.06
C LEU A 80 -16.42 -4.03 -3.13
N ARG A 81 -17.65 -3.59 -2.83
CA ARG A 81 -18.74 -3.52 -3.77
C ARG A 81 -18.51 -2.34 -4.71
N LEU A 82 -18.09 -2.66 -5.93
CA LEU A 82 -17.70 -1.68 -6.94
C LEU A 82 -18.71 -1.64 -8.10
N SER A 83 -18.62 -0.58 -8.92
CA SER A 83 -19.26 -0.57 -10.24
C SER A 83 -18.72 -1.73 -11.10
N PRO A 84 -19.48 -2.26 -12.08
CA PRO A 84 -18.99 -3.35 -12.93
C PRO A 84 -17.65 -3.05 -13.61
N GLU A 85 -17.45 -1.79 -14.01
CA GLU A 85 -16.21 -1.35 -14.65
C GLU A 85 -15.02 -1.33 -13.68
N ALA A 86 -15.21 -0.81 -12.47
CA ALA A 86 -14.19 -0.82 -11.43
C ALA A 86 -13.90 -2.23 -10.91
N ALA A 87 -14.93 -3.09 -10.80
CA ALA A 87 -14.75 -4.50 -10.43
C ALA A 87 -13.87 -5.25 -11.46
N ALA A 88 -14.05 -5.00 -12.76
CA ALA A 88 -13.22 -5.57 -13.81
C ALA A 88 -11.76 -5.08 -13.79
N LYS A 89 -11.50 -3.91 -13.18
CA LYS A 89 -10.14 -3.41 -12.93
C LYS A 89 -9.54 -4.04 -11.68
N SER A 90 -10.30 -4.09 -10.59
CA SER A 90 -9.90 -4.76 -9.35
C SER A 90 -9.48 -6.22 -9.61
N SER A 91 -10.22 -6.94 -10.45
CA SER A 91 -9.91 -8.34 -10.79
C SER A 91 -8.56 -8.55 -11.47
N LYS A 92 -7.98 -7.50 -12.04
CA LYS A 92 -6.60 -7.48 -12.58
C LYS A 92 -5.60 -6.93 -11.57
N MET A 93 -6.00 -5.96 -10.76
CA MET A 93 -5.14 -5.31 -9.76
C MET A 93 -4.68 -6.29 -8.69
N ARG A 94 -5.58 -7.14 -8.17
CA ARG A 94 -5.23 -8.04 -7.06
C ARG A 94 -4.27 -9.16 -7.46
N PRO A 95 -4.46 -9.87 -8.60
CA PRO A 95 -3.44 -10.80 -9.08
C PRO A 95 -2.10 -10.12 -9.37
N ALA A 96 -2.12 -8.87 -9.88
CA ALA A 96 -0.90 -8.11 -10.10
C ALA A 96 -0.17 -7.82 -8.78
N LEU A 97 -0.87 -7.39 -7.72
CA LEU A 97 -0.31 -7.21 -6.39
C LEU A 97 0.21 -8.52 -5.80
N ALA A 98 -0.57 -9.59 -5.87
CA ALA A 98 -0.19 -10.90 -5.36
C ALA A 98 1.11 -11.37 -6.02
N ARG A 99 1.25 -11.17 -7.34
CA ARG A 99 2.47 -11.48 -8.10
C ARG A 99 3.69 -10.71 -7.59
N LEU A 100 3.56 -9.42 -7.26
CA LEU A 100 4.66 -8.62 -6.70
C LEU A 100 5.22 -9.20 -5.40
N VAL A 101 4.39 -9.91 -4.64
CA VAL A 101 4.77 -10.51 -3.36
C VAL A 101 5.23 -11.96 -3.52
N SER A 102 4.58 -12.74 -4.39
CA SER A 102 4.87 -14.17 -4.55
C SER A 102 6.04 -14.47 -5.47
N ASP A 103 6.28 -13.66 -6.51
CA ASP A 103 7.31 -13.90 -7.49
C ASP A 103 8.62 -13.19 -7.09
N ALA A 104 9.49 -13.92 -6.40
CA ALA A 104 10.79 -13.41 -5.96
C ALA A 104 11.79 -13.18 -7.12
N SER A 105 11.47 -13.63 -8.34
CA SER A 105 12.34 -13.46 -9.51
C SER A 105 12.12 -12.14 -10.24
N LEU A 106 11.08 -11.38 -9.85
CA LEU A 106 10.77 -10.09 -10.48
C LEU A 106 11.89 -9.09 -10.30
N ALA A 107 12.26 -8.44 -11.41
CA ALA A 107 13.17 -7.31 -11.36
C ALA A 107 12.54 -6.14 -10.56
N SER A 108 13.37 -5.39 -9.84
CA SER A 108 12.92 -4.21 -9.09
C SER A 108 12.21 -3.20 -10.00
N SER A 109 12.74 -2.95 -11.20
CA SER A 109 12.13 -2.04 -12.18
C SER A 109 10.75 -2.49 -12.65
N GLU A 110 10.50 -3.80 -12.73
CA GLU A 110 9.19 -4.33 -13.08
C GLU A 110 8.18 -4.15 -11.94
N THR A 111 8.65 -4.32 -10.70
CA THR A 111 7.86 -4.03 -9.50
C THR A 111 7.45 -2.56 -9.47
N ASP A 112 8.41 -1.65 -9.69
CA ASP A 112 8.19 -0.20 -9.68
C ASP A 112 7.24 0.24 -10.80
N ALA A 113 7.39 -0.32 -11.99
CA ALA A 113 6.49 -0.08 -13.12
C ALA A 113 5.07 -0.61 -12.87
N THR A 114 4.94 -1.75 -12.19
CA THR A 114 3.63 -2.32 -11.84
C THR A 114 2.94 -1.47 -10.78
N LEU A 115 3.65 -1.06 -9.72
CA LEU A 115 3.14 -0.14 -8.70
C LEU A 115 2.66 1.18 -9.30
N ALA A 116 3.43 1.77 -10.22
CA ALA A 116 3.04 2.98 -10.93
C ALA A 116 1.77 2.80 -11.77
N LYS A 117 1.61 1.65 -12.44
CA LYS A 117 0.38 1.33 -13.20
C LYS A 117 -0.83 1.18 -12.28
N LEU A 118 -0.69 0.48 -11.17
CA LEU A 118 -1.77 0.26 -10.19
C LEU A 118 -2.23 1.58 -9.56
N CYS A 119 -1.29 2.39 -9.08
CA CYS A 119 -1.60 3.69 -8.47
C CYS A 119 -2.12 4.71 -9.50
N ARG A 120 -1.75 4.60 -10.77
CA ARG A 120 -2.33 5.43 -11.84
C ARG A 120 -3.80 5.10 -12.08
N GLU A 121 -4.21 3.85 -11.94
CA GLU A 121 -5.62 3.48 -12.11
C GLU A 121 -6.50 4.10 -11.02
N THR A 122 -5.99 4.26 -9.79
CA THR A 122 -6.74 4.92 -8.71
C THR A 122 -6.91 6.44 -8.92
N HIS A 123 -6.03 7.07 -9.70
CA HIS A 123 -6.22 8.47 -10.14
C HIS A 123 -7.32 8.59 -11.20
N LYS A 124 -7.42 7.60 -12.10
CA LYS A 124 -8.50 7.54 -13.10
C LYS A 124 -9.84 7.18 -12.49
N ARG A 125 -9.83 6.37 -11.42
CA ARG A 125 -11.01 5.81 -10.76
C ARG A 125 -10.85 5.92 -9.24
N PRO A 126 -11.32 7.02 -8.63
CA PRO A 126 -11.16 7.25 -7.21
C PRO A 126 -11.80 6.17 -6.32
N GLU A 127 -12.79 5.42 -6.81
CA GLU A 127 -13.38 4.29 -6.07
C GLU A 127 -12.41 3.10 -5.88
N LEU A 128 -11.33 3.02 -6.66
CA LEU A 128 -10.30 1.97 -6.54
C LEU A 128 -9.25 2.27 -5.47
N ARG A 129 -9.28 3.45 -4.83
CA ARG A 129 -8.31 3.83 -3.80
C ARG A 129 -8.37 2.89 -2.61
N ASP A 130 -9.55 2.75 -2.02
CA ASP A 130 -9.76 1.89 -0.86
C ASP A 130 -9.58 0.42 -1.22
N GLU A 131 -10.02 0.02 -2.42
CA GLU A 131 -9.80 -1.33 -2.95
C GLU A 131 -8.31 -1.69 -3.02
N LEU A 132 -7.46 -0.79 -3.55
CA LEU A 132 -6.02 -1.02 -3.66
C LEU A 132 -5.37 -1.10 -2.27
N VAL A 133 -5.74 -0.19 -1.36
CA VAL A 133 -5.20 -0.15 0.00
C VAL A 133 -5.58 -1.42 0.77
N LEU A 134 -6.86 -1.79 0.78
CA LEU A 134 -7.34 -3.00 1.45
C LEU A 134 -6.74 -4.27 0.86
N SER A 135 -6.55 -4.33 -0.46
CA SER A 135 -5.89 -5.47 -1.12
C SER A 135 -4.44 -5.62 -0.69
N ALA A 136 -3.69 -4.51 -0.57
CA ALA A 136 -2.32 -4.53 -0.09
C ALA A 136 -2.24 -4.99 1.37
N LEU A 137 -3.15 -4.50 2.24
CA LEU A 137 -3.22 -4.93 3.65
C LEU A 137 -3.56 -6.41 3.79
N ALA A 138 -4.51 -6.93 3.00
CA ALA A 138 -4.87 -8.34 3.00
C ALA A 138 -3.67 -9.24 2.63
N LEU A 139 -2.85 -8.82 1.65
CA LEU A 139 -1.62 -9.52 1.28
C LEU A 139 -0.56 -9.49 2.39
N ALA A 140 -0.36 -8.34 3.02
CA ALA A 140 0.60 -8.19 4.11
C ALA A 140 0.21 -9.00 5.34
N ARG A 141 -1.09 -9.08 5.65
CA ARG A 141 -1.62 -9.91 6.74
C ARG A 141 -1.32 -11.40 6.53
N ARG A 142 -1.59 -11.91 5.31
CA ARG A 142 -1.27 -13.29 4.94
C ARG A 142 0.21 -13.62 5.18
N GLY A 143 1.11 -12.70 4.86
CA GLY A 143 2.55 -12.89 4.98
C GLY A 143 3.13 -12.70 6.37
N ALA A 144 2.48 -11.89 7.22
CA ALA A 144 3.02 -11.53 8.53
C ALA A 144 2.51 -12.41 9.68
N PHE A 145 1.29 -12.97 9.55
CA PHE A 145 0.59 -13.60 10.69
C PHE A 145 -0.22 -14.85 10.30
N GLY A 146 0.03 -15.44 9.12
CA GLY A 146 -0.74 -16.57 8.59
C GLY A 146 -0.55 -17.89 9.34
N ASP A 147 -1.67 -18.55 9.64
CA ASP A 147 -1.84 -19.87 10.29
C ASP A 147 -1.45 -21.06 9.39
N GLY A 148 -0.36 -20.93 8.62
CA GLY A 148 0.03 -21.94 7.65
C GLY A 148 1.50 -21.84 7.34
N GLY A 149 2.28 -22.67 8.01
CA GLY A 149 3.74 -22.72 7.96
C GLY A 149 4.29 -22.72 6.53
N GLU A 150 4.91 -21.60 6.17
CA GLU A 150 6.26 -21.51 5.63
C GLU A 150 6.67 -20.04 5.83
N ASP A 151 7.36 -19.79 6.95
CA ASP A 151 7.97 -18.50 7.29
C ASP A 151 8.98 -18.15 6.18
N ASP A 152 8.53 -17.46 5.12
CA ASP A 152 9.41 -16.75 4.19
C ASP A 152 9.43 -15.26 4.58
N PRO A 153 10.43 -14.82 5.39
CA PRO A 153 10.60 -13.42 5.73
C PRO A 153 10.66 -12.52 4.49
N SER A 154 11.10 -13.06 3.35
CA SER A 154 11.17 -12.29 2.11
C SER A 154 9.79 -12.01 1.51
N PHE A 155 8.81 -12.93 1.64
CA PHE A 155 7.41 -12.68 1.28
C PHE A 155 6.82 -11.56 2.14
N SER A 156 6.97 -11.67 3.47
CA SER A 156 6.45 -10.65 4.40
C SER A 156 7.07 -9.28 4.15
N ASN A 157 8.38 -9.22 3.95
CA ASN A 157 9.07 -7.98 3.60
C ASN A 157 8.57 -7.41 2.27
N ARG A 158 8.41 -8.22 1.21
CA ARG A 158 7.83 -7.76 -0.06
C ARG A 158 6.42 -7.22 0.15
N ALA A 159 5.58 -7.91 0.91
CA ALA A 159 4.20 -7.47 1.14
C ALA A 159 4.14 -6.12 1.86
N TRP A 160 4.94 -5.93 2.91
CA TRP A 160 5.01 -4.66 3.64
C TRP A 160 5.69 -3.54 2.87
N ASP A 161 6.63 -3.86 1.99
CA ASP A 161 7.21 -2.92 1.02
C ASP A 161 6.13 -2.39 0.05
N ILE A 162 5.26 -3.27 -0.44
CA ILE A 162 4.08 -2.88 -1.24
C ILE A 162 3.11 -2.03 -0.43
N VAL A 163 2.81 -2.39 0.83
CA VAL A 163 1.93 -1.57 1.70
C VAL A 163 2.52 -0.17 1.92
N HIS A 164 3.82 -0.06 2.20
CA HIS A 164 4.50 1.23 2.33
C HIS A 164 4.35 2.07 1.05
N CYS A 165 4.63 1.48 -0.11
CA CYS A 165 4.50 2.15 -1.40
C CYS A 165 3.06 2.62 -1.67
N VAL A 166 2.06 1.78 -1.41
CA VAL A 166 0.64 2.11 -1.61
C VAL A 166 0.20 3.23 -0.66
N CYS A 167 0.58 3.17 0.62
CA CYS A 167 0.28 4.21 1.60
C CYS A 167 0.94 5.56 1.26
N ALA A 168 2.11 5.55 0.61
CA ALA A 168 2.77 6.76 0.14
C ALA A 168 2.13 7.34 -1.14
N ALA A 169 1.49 6.50 -1.96
CA ALA A 169 0.96 6.88 -3.26
C ALA A 169 -0.54 7.22 -3.27
N VAL A 170 -1.30 6.60 -2.36
CA VAL A 170 -2.77 6.63 -2.35
C VAL A 170 -3.26 7.02 -0.97
N ALA A 171 -4.01 8.13 -0.91
CA ALA A 171 -4.73 8.51 0.29
C ALA A 171 -6.08 7.75 0.31
N PRO A 172 -6.35 6.90 1.32
CA PRO A 172 -7.66 6.27 1.48
C PRO A 172 -8.77 7.33 1.61
N THR A 173 -10.01 6.93 1.30
CA THR A 173 -11.16 7.82 1.54
C THR A 173 -11.41 7.97 3.04
N GLU A 174 -12.13 9.03 3.43
CA GLU A 174 -12.53 9.27 4.82
C GLU A 174 -13.28 8.08 5.45
N THR A 175 -13.91 7.23 4.63
CA THR A 175 -14.59 6.01 5.07
C THR A 175 -13.62 4.99 5.66
N PHE A 176 -12.47 4.77 5.01
CA PHE A 176 -11.53 3.71 5.38
C PHE A 176 -10.24 4.23 6.04
N ALA A 177 -9.93 5.53 5.92
CA ALA A 177 -8.73 6.12 6.52
C ALA A 177 -8.61 5.88 8.05
N PRO A 178 -9.68 5.95 8.86
CA PRO A 178 -9.61 5.61 10.28
C PRO A 178 -9.20 4.16 10.53
N PHE A 179 -9.87 3.21 9.88
CA PHE A 179 -9.55 1.78 9.98
C PHE A 179 -8.10 1.50 9.58
N VAL A 180 -7.66 2.01 8.44
CA VAL A 180 -6.27 1.82 7.96
C VAL A 180 -5.27 2.39 8.96
N GLY A 181 -5.58 3.55 9.57
CA GLY A 181 -4.74 4.17 10.58
C GLY A 181 -4.62 3.34 11.86
N GLU A 182 -5.74 2.84 12.37
CA GLU A 182 -5.78 1.97 13.56
C GLU A 182 -5.05 0.65 13.30
N TYR A 183 -5.32 0.01 12.15
CA TYR A 183 -4.66 -1.23 11.76
C TYR A 183 -3.13 -1.07 11.68
N LEU A 184 -2.64 -0.04 11.00
CA LEU A 184 -1.21 0.23 10.88
C LEU A 184 -0.57 0.60 12.23
N ALA A 185 -1.30 1.31 13.10
CA ALA A 185 -0.81 1.64 14.44
C ALA A 185 -0.67 0.39 15.31
N GLU A 186 -1.63 -0.54 15.25
CA GLU A 186 -1.62 -1.81 15.96
C GLU A 186 -0.46 -2.71 15.48
N CYS A 187 -0.28 -2.82 14.15
CA CYS A 187 0.86 -3.55 13.58
C CYS A 187 2.21 -2.90 13.98
N ASN A 188 2.30 -1.57 13.98
CA ASN A 188 3.52 -0.86 14.35
C ASN A 188 3.86 -1.06 15.84
N ALA A 189 2.85 -1.00 16.72
CA ALA A 189 3.03 -1.26 18.14
C ALA A 189 3.52 -2.69 18.40
N ALA A 190 2.97 -3.67 17.68
CA ALA A 190 3.39 -5.07 17.79
C ALA A 190 4.78 -5.35 17.20
N ALA A 191 5.21 -4.57 16.20
CA ALA A 191 6.54 -4.69 15.61
C ALA A 191 7.65 -4.12 16.52
N MET A 192 7.30 -3.21 17.44
CA MET A 192 8.25 -2.60 18.36
C MET A 192 8.57 -3.56 19.53
N PRO A 193 9.85 -3.65 19.96
CA PRO A 193 10.21 -4.47 21.11
C PRO A 193 9.52 -3.93 22.38
N SER A 194 8.81 -4.80 23.11
CA SER A 194 8.19 -4.43 24.39
C SER A 194 9.27 -4.00 25.39
N THR A 195 9.22 -2.76 25.84
CA THR A 195 10.05 -2.27 26.96
C THR A 195 9.46 -2.66 28.32
N SER A 196 8.27 -3.26 28.33
CA SER A 196 7.60 -3.78 29.53
C SER A 196 7.98 -5.24 29.81
N SER A 197 8.33 -5.50 31.06
CA SER A 197 8.76 -6.79 31.62
C SER A 197 7.64 -7.82 31.80
N ASP A 198 6.46 -7.63 31.21
CA ASP A 198 5.23 -8.38 31.58
C ASP A 198 4.49 -9.04 30.40
N ALA A 199 5.03 -9.00 29.18
CA ALA A 199 4.44 -9.72 28.06
C ALA A 199 5.10 -11.09 27.92
N ALA A 200 4.30 -12.16 28.08
CA ALA A 200 4.68 -13.53 27.79
C ALA A 200 5.35 -13.61 26.40
N GLN A 201 6.65 -13.82 26.43
CA GLN A 201 7.58 -13.76 25.32
C GLN A 201 7.18 -14.81 24.26
N THR A 202 6.80 -14.37 23.07
CA THR A 202 7.10 -15.16 21.88
C THR A 202 8.55 -14.83 21.52
N ASP A 203 9.45 -15.82 21.62
CA ASP A 203 10.92 -15.66 21.48
C ASP A 203 11.39 -15.17 20.08
N LYS A 204 10.49 -14.86 19.15
CA LYS A 204 10.82 -14.40 17.80
C LYS A 204 10.76 -12.87 17.73
N LYS A 205 11.90 -12.20 17.95
CA LYS A 205 12.06 -10.78 17.58
C LYS A 205 11.77 -10.62 16.07
N PRO A 206 10.87 -9.71 15.65
CA PRO A 206 10.58 -9.52 14.24
C PRO A 206 11.83 -9.06 13.47
N PRO A 207 12.00 -9.42 12.18
CA PRO A 207 13.13 -8.99 11.38
C PRO A 207 13.24 -7.46 11.32
N PRO A 208 14.46 -6.87 11.39
CA PRO A 208 14.62 -5.41 11.36
C PRO A 208 13.99 -4.72 10.15
N ALA A 209 14.03 -5.38 8.98
CA ALA A 209 13.41 -4.89 7.75
C ALA A 209 11.89 -4.76 7.88
N PHE A 210 11.23 -5.76 8.47
CA PHE A 210 9.79 -5.74 8.74
C PHE A 210 9.40 -4.57 9.64
N VAL A 211 10.11 -4.40 10.77
CA VAL A 211 9.83 -3.31 11.72
C VAL A 211 9.90 -1.94 11.04
N ARG A 212 10.94 -1.72 10.22
CA ARG A 212 11.10 -0.48 9.45
C ARG A 212 9.96 -0.29 8.45
N LEU A 213 9.59 -1.31 7.70
CA LEU A 213 8.54 -1.22 6.67
C LEU A 213 7.17 -0.89 7.26
N VAL A 214 6.81 -1.51 8.39
CA VAL A 214 5.56 -1.22 9.10
C VAL A 214 5.55 0.23 9.61
N ALA A 215 6.65 0.69 10.20
CA ALA A 215 6.80 2.07 10.66
C ALA A 215 6.69 3.08 9.50
N ASN A 216 7.35 2.79 8.37
CA ASN A 216 7.31 3.61 7.17
C ASN A 216 5.89 3.66 6.56
N ALA A 217 5.19 2.52 6.50
CA ALA A 217 3.80 2.47 6.05
C ALA A 217 2.87 3.31 6.93
N ALA A 218 2.99 3.19 8.25
CA ALA A 218 2.19 3.98 9.20
C ALA A 218 2.46 5.50 9.06
N ALA A 219 3.74 5.90 8.92
CA ALA A 219 4.13 7.29 8.71
C ALA A 219 3.62 7.82 7.36
N ALA A 220 3.75 7.01 6.30
CA ALA A 220 3.28 7.35 4.96
C ALA A 220 1.76 7.55 4.95
N HIS A 221 0.98 6.64 5.52
CA HIS A 221 -0.47 6.75 5.64
C HIS A 221 -0.90 8.01 6.40
N LYS A 222 -0.29 8.27 7.56
CA LYS A 222 -0.57 9.46 8.36
C LYS A 222 -0.32 10.74 7.56
N LYS A 223 0.80 10.80 6.83
CA LYS A 223 1.14 11.96 6.01
C LYS A 223 0.22 12.08 4.79
N ALA A 224 -0.04 10.99 4.06
CA ALA A 224 -0.94 10.94 2.91
C ALA A 224 -2.37 11.38 3.26
N THR A 225 -2.90 10.94 4.41
CA THR A 225 -4.23 11.35 4.90
C THR A 225 -4.27 12.84 5.23
N LYS A 226 -3.17 13.40 5.77
CA LYS A 226 -3.07 14.83 6.09
C LYS A 226 -2.97 15.71 4.83
N VAL A 227 -2.17 15.30 3.85
CA VAL A 227 -1.90 16.11 2.64
C VAL A 227 -2.93 15.88 1.53
N GLY A 228 -3.70 14.78 1.62
CA GLY A 228 -4.71 14.40 0.66
C GLY A 228 -4.16 13.66 -0.57
N GLN A 229 -5.06 13.33 -1.50
CA GLN A 229 -4.70 12.64 -2.73
C GLN A 229 -3.87 13.55 -3.64
N ARG A 230 -2.76 13.04 -4.17
CA ARG A 230 -1.94 13.75 -5.17
C ARG A 230 -2.75 14.02 -6.44
N ARG A 231 -2.49 15.15 -7.09
CA ARG A 231 -3.10 15.48 -8.39
C ARG A 231 -2.51 14.66 -9.54
N HIS A 232 -1.24 14.27 -9.42
CA HIS A 232 -0.53 13.51 -10.44
C HIS A 232 -0.06 12.17 -9.87
N PRO A 233 -0.19 11.08 -10.66
CA PRO A 233 0.28 9.76 -10.24
C PRO A 233 1.81 9.74 -10.12
N LEU A 234 2.31 8.89 -9.23
CA LEU A 234 3.74 8.62 -9.12
C LEU A 234 4.24 7.86 -10.36
N THR A 235 5.49 8.11 -10.71
CA THR A 235 6.22 7.41 -11.77
C THR A 235 7.04 6.24 -11.19
N PRO A 236 7.57 5.32 -12.01
CA PRO A 236 8.42 4.23 -11.52
C PRO A 236 9.63 4.73 -10.71
N GLU A 237 10.22 5.87 -11.08
CA GLU A 237 11.37 6.46 -10.39
C GLU A 237 11.05 6.84 -8.95
N HIS A 238 9.82 7.28 -8.68
CA HIS A 238 9.37 7.56 -7.32
C HIS A 238 9.27 6.27 -6.47
N PHE A 239 8.78 5.17 -7.06
CA PHE A 239 8.71 3.89 -6.36
C PHE A 239 10.09 3.29 -6.12
N GLN A 240 10.98 3.40 -7.12
CA GLN A 240 12.37 3.00 -6.97
C GLN A 240 13.03 3.74 -5.81
N ALA A 241 12.84 5.06 -5.72
CA ALA A 241 13.37 5.87 -4.62
C ALA A 241 12.79 5.47 -3.26
N LEU A 242 11.45 5.34 -3.16
CA LEU A 242 10.76 4.91 -1.93
C LEU A 242 11.26 3.54 -1.42
N ARG A 243 11.44 2.57 -2.31
CA ARG A 243 11.86 1.21 -1.95
C ARG A 243 13.36 1.10 -1.63
N SER A 244 14.15 2.00 -2.21
CA SER A 244 15.60 2.10 -1.94
C SER A 244 15.92 2.97 -0.73
N ASP A 245 14.90 3.55 -0.07
CA ASP A 245 15.06 4.54 1.00
C ASP A 245 15.91 5.75 0.58
N THR A 246 15.78 6.15 -0.67
CA THR A 246 16.45 7.32 -1.25
C THR A 246 15.43 8.43 -1.57
N ARG A 247 15.93 9.66 -1.65
CA ARG A 247 15.14 10.82 -2.09
C ARG A 247 15.48 11.15 -3.53
N LEU A 248 14.48 11.60 -4.27
CA LEU A 248 14.69 12.25 -5.56
C LEU A 248 15.21 13.67 -5.31
N THR A 249 15.88 14.26 -6.28
CA THR A 249 16.36 15.65 -6.20
C THR A 249 15.70 16.47 -7.29
N THR A 250 15.31 17.69 -6.97
CA THR A 250 14.85 18.70 -7.94
C THR A 250 15.62 20.01 -7.72
N HIS A 251 15.69 20.86 -8.74
CA HIS A 251 16.33 22.18 -8.63
C HIS A 251 15.28 23.25 -8.33
N VAL A 252 15.56 24.09 -7.34
CA VAL A 252 14.78 25.29 -7.03
C VAL A 252 15.59 26.49 -7.47
N TYR A 253 15.12 27.19 -8.49
CA TYR A 253 15.73 28.41 -9.00
C TYR A 253 15.21 29.64 -8.25
N PHE A 254 16.10 30.60 -8.03
CA PHE A 254 15.78 31.90 -7.46
C PHE A 254 15.74 32.98 -8.56
N LEU A 255 15.24 34.16 -8.20
CA LEU A 255 15.11 35.29 -9.14
C LEU A 255 16.45 35.84 -9.62
N ASP A 256 17.55 35.50 -8.97
CA ASP A 256 18.92 35.88 -9.35
C ASP A 256 19.62 34.78 -10.19
N GLU A 257 18.85 33.83 -10.72
CA GLU A 257 19.32 32.70 -11.54
C GLU A 257 20.22 31.69 -10.79
N THR A 258 20.40 31.85 -9.48
CA THR A 258 21.01 30.80 -8.65
C THR A 258 20.02 29.67 -8.40
N PHE A 259 20.51 28.50 -7.99
CA PHE A 259 19.66 27.37 -7.66
C PHE A 259 20.16 26.61 -6.44
N GLU A 260 19.24 25.91 -5.79
CA GLU A 260 19.53 24.93 -4.74
C GLU A 260 18.94 23.57 -5.11
N GLU A 261 19.66 22.51 -4.75
CA GLU A 261 19.16 21.14 -4.86
C GLU A 261 18.23 20.84 -3.68
N LEU A 262 16.99 20.48 -3.99
CA LEU A 262 15.99 20.12 -3.01
C LEU A 262 15.70 18.61 -3.08
N PRO A 263 16.06 17.83 -2.03
CA PRO A 263 15.64 16.45 -1.93
C PRO A 263 14.15 16.37 -1.61
N PHE A 264 13.42 15.52 -2.33
CA PHE A 264 11.99 15.30 -2.15
C PHE A 264 11.62 13.81 -2.25
N ASP A 265 10.48 13.47 -1.67
CA ASP A 265 9.85 12.16 -1.77
C ASP A 265 8.40 12.28 -2.26
N ALA A 266 7.71 11.15 -2.43
CA ALA A 266 6.33 11.09 -2.91
C ALA A 266 5.33 11.95 -2.11
N LEU A 267 5.63 12.23 -0.84
CA LEU A 267 4.75 12.92 0.11
C LEU A 267 5.24 14.32 0.45
N THR A 268 6.37 14.77 -0.11
CA THR A 268 6.92 16.11 0.14
C THR A 268 6.01 17.14 -0.50
N THR A 269 5.54 18.09 0.32
CA THR A 269 4.69 19.20 -0.15
C THR A 269 5.51 20.47 -0.32
N VAL A 270 4.98 21.45 -1.06
CA VAL A 270 5.58 22.79 -1.13
C VAL A 270 5.71 23.39 0.28
N ALA A 271 4.74 23.16 1.16
CA ALA A 271 4.79 23.63 2.55
C ALA A 271 5.92 22.99 3.37
N ASP A 272 6.33 21.75 3.05
CA ASP A 272 7.50 21.11 3.67
C ASP A 272 8.81 21.64 3.05
N ALA A 273 8.80 21.89 1.74
CA ALA A 273 9.96 22.29 0.96
C ALA A 273 10.40 23.74 1.21
N THR A 274 9.45 24.69 1.28
CA THR A 274 9.75 26.12 1.42
C THR A 274 10.62 26.42 2.67
N PRO A 275 10.30 25.90 3.87
CA PRO A 275 11.17 26.08 5.03
C PRO A 275 12.55 25.44 4.88
N SER A 276 12.64 24.29 4.19
CA SER A 276 13.92 23.60 3.95
C SER A 276 14.85 24.44 3.09
N VAL A 277 14.35 24.95 1.95
CA VAL A 277 15.12 25.82 1.05
C VAL A 277 15.49 27.13 1.75
N ALA A 278 14.54 27.76 2.44
CA ALA A 278 14.78 28.99 3.19
C ALA A 278 15.88 28.83 4.24
N GLY A 279 15.92 27.68 4.91
CA GLY A 279 16.97 27.33 5.87
C GLY A 279 18.36 27.28 5.23
N THR A 280 18.48 26.65 4.06
CA THR A 280 19.75 26.53 3.31
C THR A 280 20.32 27.90 2.95
N ILE A 281 19.49 28.79 2.41
CA ILE A 281 19.91 30.14 1.98
C ILE A 281 19.88 31.19 3.11
N ARG A 282 19.54 30.77 4.34
CA ARG A 282 19.40 31.64 5.53
C ARG A 282 18.40 32.79 5.35
N LEU A 283 17.32 32.54 4.60
CA LEU A 283 16.25 33.50 4.37
C LEU A 283 15.41 33.71 5.64
N ARG A 284 15.29 34.96 6.06
CA ARG A 284 14.39 35.37 7.15
C ARG A 284 13.00 35.65 6.59
N GLU A 285 11.97 35.53 7.42
CA GLU A 285 10.58 35.82 7.05
C GLU A 285 10.05 34.98 5.86
N TYR A 286 10.54 33.74 5.72
CA TYR A 286 10.18 32.83 4.62
C TYR A 286 8.68 32.53 4.49
N ALA A 287 7.86 32.88 5.48
CA ALA A 287 6.40 32.73 5.44
C ALA A 287 5.74 33.55 4.31
N THR A 288 6.41 34.56 3.77
CA THR A 288 5.94 35.34 2.61
C THR A 288 6.37 34.75 1.26
N PHE A 289 7.14 33.65 1.26
CA PHE A 289 7.68 33.03 0.06
C PHE A 289 6.91 31.75 -0.30
N GLY A 290 6.95 31.40 -1.58
CA GLY A 290 6.35 30.18 -2.12
C GLY A 290 7.21 29.60 -3.24
N LEU A 291 7.00 28.33 -3.55
CA LEU A 291 7.61 27.67 -4.70
C LEU A 291 6.56 27.55 -5.80
N PHE A 292 6.96 27.86 -7.03
CA PHE A 292 6.10 27.83 -8.21
C PHE A 292 6.75 26.96 -9.28
N ALA A 293 5.93 26.28 -10.07
CA ALA A 293 6.40 25.61 -11.28
C ALA A 293 6.63 26.66 -12.37
N ASP A 294 7.78 26.61 -13.04
CA ASP A 294 8.02 27.39 -14.24
C ASP A 294 7.50 26.63 -15.46
N ALA A 295 6.58 27.26 -16.21
CA ALA A 295 5.91 26.64 -17.35
C ALA A 295 6.79 26.58 -18.61
N ALA A 296 8.00 27.14 -18.58
CA ALA A 296 8.92 27.12 -19.70
C ALA A 296 9.33 25.68 -20.14
N ASP A 297 9.27 24.70 -19.23
CA ASP A 297 9.64 23.31 -19.51
C ASP A 297 8.47 22.41 -19.98
N GLU A 298 7.20 22.85 -19.92
CA GLU A 298 6.05 22.02 -20.34
C GLU A 298 6.05 21.71 -21.84
N ASN A 299 6.74 22.51 -22.67
CA ASN A 299 6.87 22.26 -24.12
C ASN A 299 7.96 21.21 -24.48
N SER A 300 8.65 20.64 -23.49
CA SER A 300 9.75 19.67 -23.72
C SER A 300 9.39 18.22 -23.37
N ALA A 301 8.19 17.97 -22.85
CA ALA A 301 7.79 16.68 -22.28
C ALA A 301 6.48 16.11 -22.87
N ASP A 302 6.25 16.30 -24.17
CA ASP A 302 5.31 15.51 -24.98
C ASP A 302 6.05 14.49 -25.87
#